data_AF-A0A2J8IVR0-F1
#
_entry.id   AF-A0A2J8IVR0-F1
#
_cell.length_a   1.000
_cell.length_b   1.000
_cell.length_c   1.000
_cell.angle_alpha   90.00
_cell.angle_beta   90.00
_cell.angle_gamma   90.00
#
_symmetry.space_group_name_H-M   'P 1'
#
loop_
_entity.id
_entity.type
_entity.pdbx_description
1 polymer ?
#
loop_
_entity_poly.entity_id
_entity_poly.type
_entity_poly.pdbx_seq_one_letter_code
_entity_poly.pdbx_strand_id
1 'polypeptide(L)'
;MYNAFWNHLKEQLLSTPPDFTCALELLKDVKENRLRNEIEEALDTDLLKQEAEHGALDVPHLSNYILNLMALLCAPVRDEAIQKLETIRDPVQLLRGIFRVLGLMKMDMVNYTIQSFRPYLQEHSIQYEQAKFQELLDKQPNLLDYTTKWLTKAATDITTLCPSSPDSPSSSCSMACSLPSGAGNNSEPPSPTMVLYQGYLNLLLWDLENVEFPETLLMDRIRLQELAFQLHQLTVLASVLLVARSFSGEVLFRSPEFVDRLKCITKALTEEFIS
;
A
#
# COMPACT_ATOMS: atom_id res chain seq x y z
N MET A 1 8.63 33.43 10.50
CA MET A 1 8.56 32.08 11.12
C MET A 1 9.08 32.05 12.56
N TYR A 2 10.29 32.57 12.84
CA TYR A 2 10.91 32.50 14.18
C TYR A 2 10.00 33.00 15.34
N ASN A 3 9.37 34.17 15.20
CA ASN A 3 8.49 34.71 16.25
C ASN A 3 7.20 33.90 16.47
N ALA A 4 6.68 33.21 15.46
CA ALA A 4 5.45 32.43 15.58
C ALA A 4 5.67 31.16 16.41
N PHE A 5 6.83 30.50 16.23
CA PHE A 5 7.24 29.35 17.03
C PHE A 5 7.36 29.70 18.52
N TRP A 6 8.09 30.78 18.86
CA TRP A 6 8.27 31.18 20.27
C TRP A 6 6.97 31.63 20.94
N ASN A 7 6.05 32.25 20.19
CA ASN A 7 4.72 32.57 20.70
C ASN A 7 3.91 31.32 20.99
N HIS A 8 3.95 30.31 20.10
CA HIS A 8 3.28 29.03 20.29
C HIS A 8 3.86 28.24 21.47
N LEU A 9 5.19 28.16 21.58
CA LEU A 9 5.88 27.54 22.72
C LEU A 9 5.47 28.20 24.05
N LYS A 10 5.39 29.53 24.07
CA LYS A 10 4.96 30.28 25.25
C LYS A 10 3.51 29.97 25.63
N GLU A 11 2.63 29.85 24.65
CA GLU A 11 1.22 29.53 24.86
C GLU A 11 1.03 28.11 25.42
N GLN A 12 1.77 27.13 24.89
CA GLN A 12 1.76 25.74 25.39
C GLN A 12 2.35 25.58 26.80
N LEU A 13 3.41 26.32 27.13
CA LEU A 13 4.00 26.29 28.47
C LEU A 13 3.14 26.98 29.53
N LEU A 14 2.27 27.91 29.12
CA LEU A 14 1.36 28.63 30.01
C LEU A 14 -0.03 27.98 30.11
N SER A 15 -0.35 26.95 29.30
CA SER A 15 -1.61 26.23 29.41
C SER A 15 -1.66 25.41 30.71
N THR A 16 -2.88 25.15 31.21
CA THR A 16 -3.12 24.29 32.38
C THR A 16 -3.97 23.08 31.96
N PRO A 17 -3.42 21.85 31.92
CA PRO A 17 -2.02 21.48 32.21
C PRO A 17 -1.04 21.97 31.12
N PRO A 18 0.24 22.17 31.48
CA PRO A 18 1.26 22.61 30.52
C PRO A 18 1.56 21.50 29.50
N ASP A 19 1.59 21.89 28.22
CA ASP A 19 1.98 21.01 27.13
C ASP A 19 3.48 21.20 26.81
N PHE A 20 4.25 20.13 26.97
CA PHE A 20 5.70 20.15 26.76
C PHE A 20 6.12 19.63 25.37
N THR A 21 5.17 19.30 24.50
CA THR A 21 5.45 18.64 23.22
C THR A 21 6.47 19.44 22.39
N CYS A 22 6.26 20.74 22.20
CA CYS A 22 7.15 21.60 21.42
C CYS A 22 8.50 21.86 22.11
N ALA A 23 8.54 21.92 23.45
CA ALA A 23 9.79 22.05 24.20
C ALA A 23 10.64 20.77 24.10
N LEU A 24 10.01 19.60 24.10
CA LEU A 24 10.67 18.31 23.91
C LEU A 24 11.20 18.16 22.48
N GLU A 25 10.49 18.65 21.47
CA GLU A 25 10.98 18.71 20.09
C GLU A 25 12.24 19.57 19.98
N LEU A 26 12.24 20.78 20.55
CA LEU A 26 13.41 21.66 20.53
C LEU A 26 14.62 21.04 21.24
N LEU A 27 14.40 20.34 22.37
CA LEU A 27 15.47 19.62 23.06
C LEU A 27 16.04 18.45 22.23
N LYS A 28 15.20 17.77 21.44
CA LYS A 28 15.66 16.74 20.49
C LYS A 28 16.54 17.37 19.41
N ASP A 29 16.11 18.47 18.80
CA ASP A 29 16.87 19.17 17.77
C ASP A 29 18.23 19.65 18.29
N VAL A 30 18.27 20.21 19.50
CA VAL A 30 19.54 20.64 20.13
C VAL A 30 20.46 19.43 20.36
N LYS A 31 19.93 18.30 20.80
CA LYS A 31 20.71 17.07 21.01
C LYS A 31 21.27 16.52 19.71
N GLU A 32 20.47 16.46 18.64
CA GLU A 32 20.91 15.98 17.33
C GLU A 32 21.99 16.88 16.72
N ASN A 33 21.81 18.19 16.78
CA ASN A 33 22.81 19.14 16.28
C ASN A 33 24.13 19.06 17.05
N ARG A 34 24.09 18.85 18.36
CA ARG A 34 25.32 18.65 19.16
C ARG A 34 26.07 17.38 18.75
N LEU A 35 25.37 16.26 18.63
CA LEU A 35 25.98 15.01 18.17
C LEU A 35 26.56 15.14 16.76
N ARG A 36 25.86 15.84 15.87
CA ARG A 36 26.33 16.10 14.50
C ARG A 36 27.65 16.87 14.49
N ASN A 37 27.75 17.94 15.28
CA ASN A 37 28.96 18.75 15.38
C ASN A 37 30.12 17.94 15.98
N GLU A 38 29.86 17.16 17.04
CA GLU A 38 30.88 16.28 17.66
C GLU A 38 31.44 15.25 16.66
N ILE A 39 30.60 14.73 15.76
CA ILE A 39 31.02 13.81 14.68
C ILE A 39 31.83 14.54 13.61
N GLU A 40 31.40 15.75 13.20
CA GLU A 40 32.10 16.55 12.18
C GLU A 40 33.49 16.99 12.65
N GLU A 41 33.63 17.37 13.92
CA GLU A 41 34.93 17.70 14.52
C GLU A 41 35.86 16.47 14.61
N ALA A 42 35.32 15.31 15.00
CA ALA A 42 36.12 14.09 15.15
C ALA A 42 36.51 13.43 13.81
N LEU A 43 35.72 13.66 12.75
CA LEU A 43 35.95 13.12 11.40
C LEU A 43 36.32 14.23 10.40
N ASP A 44 37.05 15.25 10.84
CA ASP A 44 37.54 16.33 9.98
C ASP A 44 38.51 15.77 8.92
N THR A 45 38.10 15.84 7.66
CA THR A 45 38.86 15.32 6.53
C THR A 45 40.19 16.04 6.31
N ASP A 46 40.26 17.34 6.61
CA ASP A 46 41.48 18.11 6.42
C ASP A 46 42.51 17.76 7.50
N LEU A 47 42.07 17.59 8.75
CA LEU A 47 42.92 17.13 9.84
C LEU A 47 43.43 15.69 9.59
N LEU A 48 42.53 14.76 9.25
CA LEU A 48 42.91 13.37 8.96
C LEU A 48 43.90 13.25 7.79
N LYS A 49 43.76 14.12 6.79
CA LYS A 49 44.71 14.19 5.67
C LYS A 49 46.08 14.69 6.13
N GLN A 50 46.13 15.73 6.95
CA GLN A 50 47.39 16.22 7.52
C GLN A 50 48.07 15.15 8.38
N GLU A 51 47.33 14.46 9.24
CA GLU A 51 47.86 13.35 10.06
C GLU A 51 48.40 12.21 9.20
N ALA A 52 47.74 11.88 8.09
CA ALA A 52 48.20 10.87 7.15
C ALA A 52 49.50 11.28 6.43
N GLU A 53 49.60 12.52 5.96
CA GLU A 53 50.80 13.06 5.29
C GLU A 53 52.03 13.07 6.21
N HIS A 54 51.83 13.26 7.51
CA HIS A 54 52.90 13.25 8.53
C HIS A 54 53.10 11.87 9.18
N GLY A 55 52.37 10.83 8.75
CA GLY A 55 52.47 9.48 9.29
C GLY A 55 51.98 9.32 10.74
N ALA A 56 51.15 10.25 11.22
CA ALA A 56 50.59 10.28 12.58
C ALA A 56 49.20 9.65 12.68
N LEU A 57 48.56 9.28 11.56
CA LEU A 57 47.19 8.75 11.53
C LEU A 57 47.08 7.37 12.21
N ASP A 58 46.29 7.30 13.27
CA ASP A 58 45.96 6.04 13.97
C ASP A 58 44.65 5.44 13.44
N VAL A 59 44.77 4.56 12.46
CA VAL A 59 43.64 3.85 11.83
C VAL A 59 42.86 2.98 12.83
N PRO A 60 43.49 2.18 13.72
CA PRO A 60 42.79 1.46 14.79
C PRO A 60 41.96 2.37 15.71
N HIS A 61 42.50 3.50 16.15
CA HIS A 61 41.76 4.43 17.02
C HIS A 61 40.53 5.00 16.32
N LEU A 62 40.72 5.50 15.09
CA LEU A 62 39.64 6.03 14.26
C LEU A 62 38.55 4.98 13.98
N SER A 63 38.95 3.74 13.67
CA SER A 63 38.02 2.65 13.40
C SER A 63 37.18 2.29 14.63
N ASN A 64 37.78 2.29 15.82
CA ASN A 64 37.05 2.06 17.07
C ASN A 64 36.09 3.21 17.40
N TYR A 65 36.49 4.46 17.14
CA TYR A 65 35.59 5.60 17.28
C TYR A 65 34.35 5.46 16.38
N ILE A 66 34.56 5.13 15.10
CA ILE A 66 33.47 4.91 14.14
C ILE A 66 32.58 3.73 14.57
N LEU A 67 33.16 2.63 15.05
CA LEU A 67 32.39 1.47 15.54
C LEU A 67 31.50 1.83 16.74
N ASN A 68 32.04 2.57 17.72
CA ASN A 68 31.27 3.03 18.87
C ASN A 68 30.11 3.95 18.45
N LEU A 69 30.37 4.84 17.49
CA LEU A 69 29.34 5.70 16.93
C LEU A 69 28.26 4.90 16.19
N MET A 70 28.68 3.90 15.41
CA MET A 70 27.74 2.99 14.74
C MET A 70 26.88 2.23 15.75
N ALA A 71 27.48 1.73 16.84
CA ALA A 71 26.77 1.02 17.90
C ALA A 71 25.72 1.90 18.60
N LEU A 72 26.00 3.21 18.73
CA LEU A 72 25.08 4.17 19.33
C LEU A 72 23.90 4.52 18.42
N LEU A 73 24.11 4.55 17.10
CA LEU A 73 23.16 5.09 16.12
C LEU A 73 22.42 4.02 15.31
N CYS A 74 22.87 2.77 15.32
CA CYS A 74 22.26 1.73 14.52
C CYS A 74 20.92 1.23 15.08
N ALA A 75 20.12 0.61 14.21
CA ALA A 75 18.95 -0.13 14.64
C ALA A 75 19.35 -1.43 15.37
N PRO A 76 18.57 -1.93 16.34
CA PRO A 76 18.90 -3.14 17.13
C PRO A 76 19.21 -4.39 16.29
N VAL A 77 18.63 -4.48 15.09
CA VAL A 77 18.88 -5.58 14.14
C VAL A 77 20.34 -5.62 13.65
N ARG A 78 21.11 -4.55 13.83
CA ARG A 78 22.50 -4.43 13.38
C ARG A 78 23.53 -4.69 14.47
N ASP A 79 23.12 -4.87 15.73
CA ASP A 79 24.03 -5.07 16.86
C ASP A 79 24.96 -6.27 16.64
N GLU A 80 24.43 -7.39 16.13
CA GLU A 80 25.23 -8.57 15.78
C GLU A 80 26.27 -8.29 14.68
N ALA A 81 25.94 -7.43 13.72
CA ALA A 81 26.86 -7.08 12.64
C ALA A 81 28.01 -6.22 13.16
N ILE A 82 27.74 -5.33 14.11
CA ILE A 82 28.76 -4.49 14.74
C ILE A 82 29.68 -5.32 15.62
N GLN A 83 29.14 -6.23 16.44
CA GLN A 83 29.96 -7.17 17.23
C GLN A 83 30.93 -8.00 16.37
N LYS A 84 30.50 -8.41 15.17
CA LYS A 84 31.39 -9.11 14.22
C LYS A 84 32.56 -8.24 13.77
N LEU A 85 32.36 -6.93 13.61
CA LEU A 85 33.42 -6.00 13.22
C LEU A 85 34.47 -5.83 14.31
N GLU A 86 34.07 -5.82 15.59
CA GLU A 86 34.99 -5.72 16.73
C GLU A 86 36.02 -6.86 16.79
N THR A 87 35.70 -8.02 16.20
CA THR A 87 36.61 -9.18 16.17
C THR A 87 37.71 -9.09 15.10
N ILE A 88 37.59 -8.18 14.14
CA ILE A 88 38.50 -8.09 12.99
C ILE A 88 39.75 -7.29 13.38
N ARG A 89 40.93 -7.94 13.30
CA ARG A 89 42.22 -7.31 13.61
C ARG A 89 42.90 -6.63 12.42
N ASP A 90 42.58 -7.06 11.20
CA ASP A 90 43.16 -6.48 9.99
C ASP A 90 42.46 -5.14 9.66
N PRO A 91 43.18 -4.02 9.60
CA PRO A 91 42.56 -2.70 9.44
C PRO A 91 41.83 -2.54 8.10
N VAL A 92 42.32 -3.16 7.03
CA VAL A 92 41.69 -3.07 5.70
C VAL A 92 40.37 -3.85 5.67
N GLN A 93 40.35 -5.07 6.22
CA GLN A 93 39.12 -5.85 6.34
C GLN A 93 38.11 -5.18 7.29
N LEU A 94 38.59 -4.54 8.36
CA LEU A 94 37.74 -3.80 9.29
C LEU A 94 37.05 -2.62 8.59
N LEU A 95 37.81 -1.76 7.90
CA LEU A 95 37.27 -0.62 7.15
C LEU A 95 36.27 -1.07 6.08
N ARG A 96 36.56 -2.18 5.38
CA ARG A 96 35.62 -2.76 4.40
C ARG A 96 34.32 -3.22 5.07
N GLY A 97 34.42 -3.84 6.25
CA GLY A 97 33.27 -4.26 7.03
C GLY A 97 32.44 -3.08 7.53
N ILE A 98 33.09 -2.05 8.08
CA ILE A 98 32.48 -0.78 8.50
C ILE A 98 31.69 -0.16 7.34
N PHE A 99 32.32 0.01 6.17
CA PHE A 99 31.66 0.61 5.00
C PHE A 99 30.41 -0.18 4.57
N ARG A 100 30.49 -1.51 4.60
CA ARG A 100 29.34 -2.37 4.30
C ARG A 100 28.20 -2.16 5.28
N VAL A 101 28.48 -2.13 6.59
CA VAL A 101 27.44 -1.96 7.62
C VAL A 101 26.86 -0.54 7.59
N LEU A 102 27.67 0.49 7.36
CA LEU A 102 27.19 1.86 7.14
C LEU A 102 26.22 1.95 5.95
N GLY A 103 26.51 1.25 4.85
CA GLY A 103 25.59 1.16 3.72
C GLY A 103 24.25 0.52 4.08
N LEU A 104 24.27 -0.49 4.96
CA LEU A 104 23.05 -1.12 5.48
C LEU A 104 22.28 -0.19 6.42
N MET A 105 22.96 0.52 7.32
CA MET A 105 22.36 1.52 8.20
C MET A 105 21.66 2.63 7.41
N LYS A 106 22.23 3.04 6.27
CA LYS A 106 21.57 4.01 5.37
C LYS A 106 20.25 3.48 4.80
N MET A 107 20.20 2.21 4.41
CA MET A 107 18.95 1.58 3.96
C MET A 107 17.94 1.47 5.10
N ASP A 108 18.39 1.17 6.32
CA ASP A 108 17.53 1.10 7.49
C ASP A 108 16.89 2.46 7.77
N MET A 109 17.66 3.57 7.65
CA MET A 109 17.12 4.92 7.75
C MET A 109 16.06 5.20 6.70
N VAL A 110 16.30 4.88 5.43
CA VAL A 110 15.31 5.08 4.35
C VAL A 110 14.03 4.30 4.63
N ASN A 111 14.16 3.04 5.04
CA ASN A 111 13.01 2.20 5.39
C ASN A 111 12.23 2.76 6.58
N TYR A 112 12.93 3.22 7.62
CA TYR A 112 12.31 3.87 8.78
C TYR A 112 11.57 5.15 8.38
N THR A 113 12.19 6.00 7.56
CA THR A 113 11.56 7.23 7.05
C THR A 113 10.31 6.93 6.23
N ILE A 114 10.35 5.93 5.35
CA ILE A 114 9.15 5.51 4.60
C ILE A 114 8.05 5.02 5.56
N GLN A 115 8.41 4.22 6.56
CA GLN A 115 7.46 3.71 7.55
C GLN A 115 6.85 4.82 8.42
N SER A 116 7.64 5.82 8.82
CA SER A 116 7.17 6.93 9.64
C SER A 116 6.23 7.87 8.85
N PHE A 117 6.49 8.06 7.55
CA PHE A 117 5.63 8.89 6.69
C PHE A 117 4.38 8.16 6.17
N ARG A 118 4.41 6.83 6.07
CA ARG A 118 3.29 6.01 5.58
C ARG A 118 1.91 6.38 6.17
N PRO A 119 1.71 6.55 7.49
CA PRO A 119 0.39 6.89 8.03
C PRO A 119 -0.12 8.24 7.52
N TYR A 120 0.75 9.26 7.47
CA TYR A 120 0.39 10.59 6.96
C TYR A 120 0.06 10.56 5.46
N LEU A 121 0.81 9.77 4.68
CA LEU A 121 0.52 9.58 3.26
C LEU A 121 -0.82 8.88 3.04
N GLN A 122 -1.19 7.92 3.90
CA GLN A 122 -2.48 7.24 3.83
C GLN A 122 -3.65 8.15 4.23
N GLU A 123 -3.46 9.02 5.21
CA GLU A 123 -4.49 9.97 5.65
C GLU A 123 -4.85 10.98 4.54
N HIS A 124 -3.84 11.44 3.80
CA HIS A 124 -4.01 12.45 2.75
C HIS A 124 -4.04 11.88 1.31
N SER A 125 -3.98 10.55 1.13
CA SER A 125 -3.86 9.94 -0.20
C SER A 125 -5.03 10.31 -1.12
N ILE A 126 -6.25 10.22 -0.60
CA ILE A 126 -7.48 10.47 -1.36
C ILE A 126 -7.51 11.92 -1.89
N GLN A 127 -7.15 12.89 -1.04
CA GLN A 127 -7.13 14.31 -1.40
C GLN A 127 -6.08 14.58 -2.47
N TYR A 128 -4.90 13.97 -2.32
CA TYR A 128 -3.80 14.09 -3.27
C TYR A 128 -4.17 13.48 -4.63
N GLU A 129 -4.75 12.28 -4.65
CA GLU A 129 -5.17 11.59 -5.87
C GLU A 129 -6.26 12.38 -6.61
N GLN A 130 -7.27 12.89 -5.88
CA GLN A 130 -8.32 13.73 -6.46
C GLN A 130 -7.75 15.00 -7.07
N ALA A 131 -6.87 15.71 -6.35
CA ALA A 131 -6.25 16.93 -6.85
C ALA A 131 -5.38 16.66 -8.09
N LYS A 132 -4.63 15.55 -8.09
CA LYS A 132 -3.77 15.18 -9.22
C LYS A 132 -4.58 14.75 -10.44
N PHE A 133 -5.67 14.01 -10.21
CA PHE A 133 -6.58 13.62 -11.29
C PHE A 133 -7.28 14.84 -11.89
N GLN A 134 -7.71 15.79 -11.05
CA GLN A 134 -8.29 17.05 -11.53
C GLN A 134 -7.30 17.85 -12.38
N GLU A 135 -6.06 18.01 -11.94
CA GLU A 135 -5.00 18.69 -12.73
C GLU A 135 -4.81 18.05 -14.11
N LEU A 136 -4.98 16.73 -14.17
CA LEU A 136 -4.80 15.94 -15.38
C LEU A 136 -6.03 16.05 -16.31
N LEU A 137 -7.25 16.12 -15.77
CA LEU A 137 -8.46 16.44 -16.54
C LEU A 137 -8.42 17.87 -17.10
N ASP A 138 -7.93 18.84 -16.32
CA ASP A 138 -7.81 20.25 -16.76
C ASP A 138 -6.85 20.37 -17.95
N LYS A 139 -5.84 19.51 -18.02
CA LYS A 139 -4.88 19.44 -19.14
C LYS A 139 -5.42 18.70 -20.36
N GLN A 140 -6.23 17.66 -20.16
CA GLN A 140 -6.74 16.80 -21.22
C GLN A 140 -8.21 16.44 -20.97
N PRO A 141 -9.16 17.24 -21.51
CA PRO A 141 -10.59 17.02 -21.28
C PRO A 141 -11.14 15.74 -21.95
N ASN A 142 -10.49 15.25 -23.01
CA ASN A 142 -10.91 14.04 -23.75
C ASN A 142 -10.26 12.75 -23.22
N LEU A 143 -9.72 12.75 -21.99
CA LEU A 143 -9.02 11.57 -21.48
C LEU A 143 -9.97 10.42 -21.07
N LEU A 144 -11.25 10.68 -20.85
CA LEU A 144 -12.20 9.73 -20.24
C LEU A 144 -12.91 8.81 -21.26
N ASP A 145 -12.26 8.50 -22.38
CA ASP A 145 -12.87 7.74 -23.47
C ASP A 145 -13.20 6.30 -23.04
N TYR A 146 -12.27 5.61 -22.38
CA TYR A 146 -12.50 4.23 -21.91
C TYR A 146 -13.44 4.18 -20.71
N THR A 147 -13.35 5.11 -19.77
CA THR A 147 -14.30 5.24 -18.66
C THR A 147 -15.73 5.44 -19.18
N THR A 148 -15.91 6.28 -20.20
CA THR A 148 -17.24 6.53 -20.79
C THR A 148 -17.77 5.29 -21.50
N LYS A 149 -16.95 4.61 -22.32
CA LYS A 149 -17.32 3.34 -22.96
C LYS A 149 -17.71 2.28 -21.94
N TRP A 150 -16.92 2.13 -20.87
CA TRP A 150 -17.16 1.16 -19.80
C TRP A 150 -18.50 1.40 -19.11
N LEU A 151 -18.80 2.63 -18.69
CA LEU A 151 -20.07 2.96 -18.04
C LEU A 151 -21.27 2.81 -18.98
N THR A 152 -21.09 3.17 -20.26
CA THR A 152 -22.14 3.02 -21.28
C THR A 152 -22.48 1.55 -21.48
N LYS A 153 -21.46 0.67 -21.56
CA LYS A 153 -21.66 -0.78 -21.63
C LYS A 153 -22.40 -1.32 -20.41
N ALA A 154 -22.00 -0.90 -19.21
CA ALA A 154 -22.68 -1.31 -17.98
C ALA A 154 -24.16 -0.88 -17.94
N ALA A 155 -24.45 0.33 -18.42
CA ALA A 155 -25.82 0.84 -18.51
C ALA A 155 -26.65 0.02 -19.52
N THR A 156 -26.08 -0.31 -20.69
CA THR A 156 -26.77 -1.16 -21.68
C THR A 156 -27.04 -2.55 -21.16
N ASP A 157 -26.10 -3.15 -20.42
CA ASP A 157 -26.26 -4.50 -19.86
C ASP A 157 -27.45 -4.55 -18.89
N ILE A 158 -27.61 -3.55 -18.03
CA ILE A 158 -28.76 -3.45 -17.10
C ILE A 158 -30.07 -3.30 -17.87
N THR A 159 -30.12 -2.43 -18.88
CA THR A 159 -31.34 -2.21 -19.67
C THR A 159 -31.71 -3.46 -20.46
N THR A 160 -30.74 -4.24 -20.96
CA THR A 160 -30.99 -5.48 -21.71
C THR A 160 -31.44 -6.66 -20.84
N LEU A 161 -31.01 -6.74 -19.57
CA LEU A 161 -31.48 -7.74 -18.61
C LEU A 161 -32.95 -7.53 -18.16
N CYS A 162 -33.50 -6.35 -18.42
CA CYS A 162 -34.92 -6.03 -18.18
C CYS A 162 -35.71 -5.87 -19.49
N PRO A 163 -35.91 -6.92 -20.32
CA PRO A 163 -37.00 -6.89 -21.27
C PRO A 163 -38.29 -7.08 -20.49
N SER A 164 -39.20 -6.11 -20.58
CA SER A 164 -40.59 -6.25 -20.17
C SER A 164 -41.14 -7.55 -20.75
N SER A 165 -41.42 -8.55 -19.91
CA SER A 165 -42.02 -9.80 -20.38
C SER A 165 -43.43 -9.50 -20.91
N PRO A 166 -43.81 -9.97 -22.12
CA PRO A 166 -45.19 -9.95 -22.54
C PRO A 166 -45.93 -11.15 -21.91
N ASP A 167 -46.95 -10.83 -21.14
CA ASP A 167 -48.16 -11.61 -20.85
C ASP A 167 -48.00 -13.08 -20.39
N SER A 168 -48.27 -13.33 -19.10
CA SER A 168 -48.95 -14.54 -18.62
C SER A 168 -49.66 -14.28 -17.28
N PRO A 169 -50.93 -14.71 -17.10
CA PRO A 169 -51.74 -14.27 -15.97
C PRO A 169 -51.63 -15.19 -14.75
N SER A 170 -51.75 -14.54 -13.58
CA SER A 170 -52.20 -15.05 -12.29
C SER A 170 -51.35 -16.13 -11.58
N SER A 171 -50.57 -15.70 -10.59
CA SER A 171 -50.65 -16.29 -9.25
C SER A 171 -50.25 -15.25 -8.21
N SER A 172 -51.22 -14.90 -7.37
CA SER A 172 -51.14 -13.90 -6.31
C SER A 172 -50.40 -14.44 -5.10
N CYS A 173 -49.32 -13.75 -4.69
CA CYS A 173 -48.97 -13.52 -3.30
C CYS A 173 -48.27 -12.16 -3.17
N SER A 174 -48.97 -11.26 -2.50
CA SER A 174 -48.64 -9.86 -2.19
C SER A 174 -47.43 -9.70 -1.27
N MET A 175 -46.63 -8.65 -1.46
CA MET A 175 -46.53 -7.54 -0.49
C MET A 175 -45.99 -6.25 -1.16
N ALA A 176 -46.84 -5.23 -1.08
CA ALA A 176 -46.68 -3.78 -1.21
C ALA A 176 -45.35 -3.18 -1.72
N CYS A 177 -45.43 -2.50 -2.87
CA CYS A 177 -44.93 -1.14 -3.07
C CYS A 177 -45.76 -0.50 -4.20
N SER A 178 -46.62 0.45 -3.85
CA SER A 178 -47.52 1.13 -4.79
C SER A 178 -46.78 2.19 -5.60
N LEU A 179 -46.82 2.09 -6.93
CA LEU A 179 -46.58 3.20 -7.87
C LEU A 179 -47.91 3.60 -8.52
N PRO A 180 -48.26 4.89 -8.64
CA PRO A 180 -49.40 5.30 -9.43
C PRO A 180 -49.02 5.31 -10.92
N SER A 181 -49.84 4.65 -11.72
CA SER A 181 -49.74 4.60 -13.17
C SER A 181 -49.83 5.98 -13.82
N GLY A 182 -48.89 6.26 -14.72
CA GLY A 182 -48.96 7.31 -15.72
C GLY A 182 -48.32 6.80 -17.01
N ALA A 183 -49.12 6.64 -18.06
CA ALA A 183 -48.72 6.14 -19.36
C ALA A 183 -47.67 7.07 -20.02
N GLY A 184 -46.58 6.48 -20.49
CA GLY A 184 -45.57 7.12 -21.33
C GLY A 184 -44.36 6.20 -21.48
N ASN A 185 -44.03 5.82 -22.72
CA ASN A 185 -42.83 5.06 -23.05
C ASN A 185 -41.58 5.83 -22.61
N ASN A 186 -41.13 5.63 -21.39
CA ASN A 186 -39.84 6.07 -20.90
C ASN A 186 -39.34 4.93 -20.02
N SER A 187 -38.39 4.12 -20.50
CA SER A 187 -37.63 3.28 -19.56
C SER A 187 -36.92 4.27 -18.66
N GLU A 188 -37.29 4.31 -17.39
CA GLU A 188 -36.62 5.16 -16.41
C GLU A 188 -35.12 4.84 -16.47
N PRO A 189 -34.23 5.84 -16.59
CA PRO A 189 -32.80 5.56 -16.71
C PRO A 189 -32.34 4.74 -15.50
N PRO A 190 -31.49 3.71 -15.69
CA PRO A 190 -31.01 2.89 -14.60
C PRO A 190 -30.34 3.77 -13.54
N SER A 191 -30.56 3.45 -12.27
CA SER A 191 -29.99 4.25 -11.19
C SER A 191 -28.46 4.29 -11.33
N PRO A 192 -27.81 5.46 -11.14
CA PRO A 192 -26.36 5.58 -11.32
C PRO A 192 -25.57 4.57 -10.48
N THR A 193 -26.05 4.29 -9.27
CA THR A 193 -25.46 3.29 -8.38
C THR A 193 -25.51 1.88 -8.98
N MET A 194 -26.60 1.49 -9.64
CA MET A 194 -26.73 0.19 -10.29
C MET A 194 -25.78 0.07 -11.47
N VAL A 195 -25.64 1.13 -12.28
CA VAL A 195 -24.68 1.20 -13.40
C VAL A 195 -23.26 1.03 -12.89
N LEU A 196 -22.91 1.68 -11.77
CA LEU A 196 -21.60 1.52 -11.15
C LEU A 196 -21.36 0.08 -10.66
N TYR A 197 -22.32 -0.53 -9.96
CA TYR A 197 -22.18 -1.92 -9.51
C TYR A 197 -22.02 -2.89 -10.68
N GLN A 198 -22.83 -2.76 -11.72
CA GLN A 198 -22.68 -3.57 -12.93
C GLN A 198 -21.33 -3.33 -13.61
N GLY A 199 -20.87 -2.08 -13.66
CA GLY A 199 -19.57 -1.71 -14.21
C GLY A 199 -18.42 -2.41 -13.47
N TYR A 200 -18.43 -2.40 -12.13
CA TYR A 200 -17.42 -3.10 -11.34
C TYR A 200 -17.49 -4.62 -11.49
N LEU A 201 -18.68 -5.21 -11.54
CA LEU A 201 -18.84 -6.65 -11.81
C LEU A 201 -18.28 -7.02 -13.19
N ASN A 202 -18.57 -6.20 -14.20
CA ASN A 202 -18.03 -6.38 -15.54
C ASN A 202 -16.50 -6.32 -15.55
N LEU A 203 -15.87 -5.48 -14.71
CA LEU A 203 -14.41 -5.41 -14.57
C LEU A 203 -13.80 -6.66 -13.91
N LEU A 204 -14.52 -7.30 -12.98
CA LEU A 204 -14.05 -8.54 -12.34
C LEU A 204 -14.15 -9.76 -13.26
N LEU A 205 -15.09 -9.73 -14.21
CA LEU A 205 -15.28 -10.75 -15.23
C LEU A 205 -14.54 -10.41 -16.55
N TRP A 206 -13.74 -9.35 -16.53
CA TRP A 206 -13.08 -8.77 -17.69
C TRP A 206 -11.83 -9.57 -18.09
N ASP A 207 -11.53 -9.60 -19.38
CA ASP A 207 -10.33 -10.25 -19.92
C ASP A 207 -9.05 -9.44 -19.62
N LEU A 208 -8.09 -10.05 -18.93
CA LEU A 208 -6.87 -9.41 -18.42
C LEU A 208 -6.00 -8.76 -19.52
N GLU A 209 -6.16 -9.21 -20.77
CA GLU A 209 -5.42 -8.74 -21.95
C GLU A 209 -6.07 -7.53 -22.66
N ASN A 210 -7.23 -7.08 -22.21
CA ASN A 210 -7.92 -5.98 -22.90
C ASN A 210 -7.21 -4.63 -22.68
N VAL A 211 -7.01 -3.90 -23.78
CA VAL A 211 -6.29 -2.61 -23.82
C VAL A 211 -7.16 -1.45 -23.28
N GLU A 212 -8.49 -1.59 -23.30
CA GLU A 212 -9.44 -0.53 -22.94
C GLU A 212 -9.79 -0.51 -21.43
N PHE A 213 -8.80 -0.32 -20.56
CA PHE A 213 -9.06 -0.23 -19.11
C PHE A 213 -9.50 1.20 -18.71
N PRO A 214 -10.52 1.36 -17.84
CA PRO A 214 -11.02 2.69 -17.45
C PRO A 214 -9.93 3.58 -16.83
N GLU A 215 -9.76 4.78 -17.38
CA GLU A 215 -8.70 5.71 -16.96
C GLU A 215 -8.86 6.13 -15.50
N THR A 216 -10.11 6.25 -15.03
CA THR A 216 -10.46 6.58 -13.65
C THR A 216 -10.02 5.53 -12.63
N LEU A 217 -9.74 4.30 -13.05
CA LEU A 217 -9.42 3.18 -12.15
C LEU A 217 -7.97 2.70 -12.30
N LEU A 218 -7.13 3.40 -13.08
CA LEU A 218 -5.78 2.95 -13.40
C LEU A 218 -4.92 2.64 -12.16
N MET A 219 -5.04 3.45 -11.11
CA MET A 219 -4.31 3.25 -9.85
C MET A 219 -4.74 1.98 -9.12
N ASP A 220 -5.98 1.55 -9.31
CA ASP A 220 -6.57 0.36 -8.69
C ASP A 220 -6.48 -0.90 -9.57
N ARG A 221 -5.85 -0.81 -10.76
CA ARG A 221 -5.79 -1.92 -11.72
C ARG A 221 -5.25 -3.20 -11.09
N ILE A 222 -4.13 -3.12 -10.38
CA ILE A 222 -3.50 -4.29 -9.74
C ILE A 222 -4.44 -4.91 -8.70
N ARG A 223 -5.07 -4.08 -7.86
CA ARG A 223 -6.03 -4.53 -6.83
C ARG A 223 -7.25 -5.21 -7.44
N LEU A 224 -7.77 -4.66 -8.53
CA LEU A 224 -8.90 -5.25 -9.26
C LEU A 224 -8.51 -6.56 -9.94
N GLN A 225 -7.30 -6.67 -10.47
CA GLN A 225 -6.77 -7.92 -11.04
C GLN A 225 -6.61 -9.01 -9.97
N GLU A 226 -6.10 -8.67 -8.79
CA GLU A 226 -6.02 -9.60 -7.66
C GLU A 226 -7.42 -10.10 -7.25
N LEU A 227 -8.41 -9.20 -7.21
CA LEU A 227 -9.80 -9.56 -6.87
C LEU A 227 -10.44 -10.44 -7.96
N ALA A 228 -10.21 -10.13 -9.23
CA ALA A 228 -10.66 -10.95 -10.35
C ALA A 228 -10.04 -12.36 -10.30
N PHE A 229 -8.75 -12.45 -9.98
CA PHE A 229 -8.06 -13.72 -9.78
C PHE A 229 -8.67 -14.53 -8.64
N GLN A 230 -8.93 -13.90 -7.49
CA GLN A 230 -9.60 -14.56 -6.36
C GLN A 230 -11.00 -15.06 -6.73
N LEU A 231 -11.76 -14.27 -7.49
CA LEU A 231 -13.07 -14.67 -7.99
C LEU A 231 -12.97 -15.89 -8.92
N HIS A 232 -11.99 -15.91 -9.82
CA HIS A 232 -11.75 -17.05 -10.70
C HIS A 232 -11.41 -18.31 -9.91
N GLN A 233 -10.48 -18.23 -8.96
CA GLN A 233 -10.14 -19.35 -8.07
C GLN A 233 -11.36 -19.87 -7.32
N LEU A 234 -12.20 -18.98 -6.77
CA LEU A 234 -13.41 -19.36 -6.07
C LEU A 234 -14.44 -20.03 -7.01
N THR A 235 -14.54 -19.54 -8.24
CA THR A 235 -15.43 -20.11 -9.26
C THR A 235 -15.01 -21.52 -9.64
N VAL A 236 -13.72 -21.75 -9.88
CA VAL A 236 -13.17 -23.09 -10.16
C VAL A 236 -13.40 -24.01 -8.96
N LEU A 237 -13.10 -23.53 -7.75
CA LEU A 237 -13.31 -24.29 -6.53
C LEU A 237 -14.77 -24.69 -6.34
N ALA A 238 -15.71 -23.75 -6.47
CA ALA A 238 -17.13 -24.02 -6.37
C ALA A 238 -17.59 -25.03 -7.43
N SER A 239 -17.08 -24.91 -8.66
CA SER A 239 -17.38 -25.82 -9.77
C SER A 239 -16.87 -27.24 -9.48
N VAL A 240 -15.63 -27.39 -9.02
CA VAL A 240 -15.04 -28.68 -8.63
C VAL A 240 -15.82 -29.31 -7.47
N LEU A 241 -16.16 -28.52 -6.45
CA LEU A 241 -16.96 -29.00 -5.32
C LEU A 241 -18.36 -29.44 -5.75
N LEU A 242 -19.00 -28.69 -6.65
CA LEU A 242 -20.33 -29.02 -7.17
C LEU A 242 -20.29 -30.32 -7.98
N VAL A 243 -19.32 -30.46 -8.89
CA VAL A 243 -19.12 -31.68 -9.68
C VAL A 243 -18.80 -32.86 -8.76
N ALA A 244 -17.86 -32.73 -7.85
CA ALA A 244 -17.50 -33.80 -6.93
C ALA A 244 -18.70 -34.21 -6.04
N ARG A 245 -19.54 -33.26 -5.61
CA ARG A 245 -20.77 -33.57 -4.87
C ARG A 245 -21.77 -34.37 -5.71
N SER A 246 -21.89 -34.03 -6.99
CA SER A 246 -22.76 -34.76 -7.92
C SER A 246 -22.32 -36.20 -8.17
N PHE A 247 -21.00 -36.48 -8.13
CA PHE A 247 -20.46 -37.83 -8.42
C PHE A 247 -20.17 -38.69 -7.19
N SER A 248 -19.77 -38.11 -6.06
CA SER A 248 -19.27 -38.86 -4.89
C SER A 248 -20.33 -39.25 -3.85
N GLY A 249 -21.60 -38.88 -4.06
CA GLY A 249 -22.69 -39.19 -3.15
C GLY A 249 -22.64 -38.40 -1.83
N GLU A 250 -23.77 -38.29 -1.14
CA GLU A 250 -23.94 -37.41 0.02
C GLU A 250 -23.04 -37.80 1.23
N VAL A 251 -22.61 -39.06 1.31
CA VAL A 251 -21.86 -39.62 2.44
C VAL A 251 -20.42 -39.12 2.49
N LEU A 252 -19.72 -39.05 1.34
CA LEU A 252 -18.33 -38.56 1.29
C LEU A 252 -18.25 -37.04 1.51
N PHE A 253 -19.25 -36.30 1.03
CA PHE A 253 -19.33 -34.85 1.21
C PHE A 253 -19.79 -34.40 2.60
N ARG A 254 -20.28 -35.33 3.44
CA ARG A 254 -20.55 -35.06 4.87
C ARG A 254 -19.27 -35.09 5.71
N SER A 255 -18.16 -35.63 5.19
CA SER A 255 -16.86 -35.55 5.86
C SER A 255 -16.20 -34.20 5.60
N PRO A 256 -15.94 -33.37 6.63
CA PRO A 256 -15.27 -32.09 6.46
C PRO A 256 -13.82 -32.27 5.96
N GLU A 257 -13.14 -33.33 6.40
CA GLU A 257 -11.75 -33.63 6.01
C GLU A 257 -11.60 -33.86 4.50
N PHE A 258 -12.58 -34.53 3.88
CA PHE A 258 -12.58 -34.77 2.44
C PHE A 258 -12.77 -33.47 1.67
N VAL A 259 -13.73 -32.64 2.08
CA VAL A 259 -14.03 -31.36 1.45
C VAL A 259 -12.83 -30.41 1.58
N ASP A 260 -12.20 -30.35 2.74
CA ASP A 260 -11.05 -29.48 2.96
C ASP A 260 -9.81 -29.95 2.20
N ARG A 261 -9.59 -31.27 2.10
CA ARG A 261 -8.53 -31.82 1.24
C ARG A 261 -8.77 -31.48 -0.24
N LEU A 262 -10.01 -31.57 -0.71
CA LEU A 262 -10.37 -31.21 -2.08
C LEU A 262 -10.18 -29.72 -2.36
N LYS A 263 -10.53 -28.84 -1.40
CA LYS A 263 -10.24 -27.41 -1.48
C LYS A 263 -8.75 -27.13 -1.58
N CYS A 264 -7.93 -27.76 -0.73
CA CYS A 264 -6.48 -27.58 -0.72
C CYS A 264 -5.84 -28.02 -2.04
N ILE A 265 -6.24 -29.17 -2.58
CA ILE A 265 -5.74 -29.68 -3.87
C ILE A 265 -6.15 -28.73 -5.00
N THR A 266 -7.43 -28.32 -5.04
CA THR A 266 -7.93 -27.43 -6.09
C THR A 266 -7.21 -26.09 -6.08
N LYS A 267 -7.00 -25.51 -4.89
CA LYS A 267 -6.27 -24.25 -4.71
C LYS A 267 -4.82 -24.36 -5.17
N ALA A 268 -4.11 -25.42 -4.78
CA ALA A 268 -2.73 -25.64 -5.20
C ALA A 268 -2.60 -25.75 -6.74
N LEU A 269 -3.55 -26.46 -7.37
CA LEU A 269 -3.57 -26.59 -8.82
C LEU A 269 -3.88 -25.27 -9.53
N THR A 270 -4.84 -24.47 -9.06
CA THR A 270 -5.13 -23.17 -9.69
C THR A 270 -4.02 -22.13 -9.48
N GLU A 271 -3.19 -22.26 -8.44
CA GLU A 271 -2.00 -21.42 -8.27
C GLU A 271 -0.88 -21.78 -9.26
N GLU A 272 -0.69 -23.06 -9.60
CA GLU A 272 0.32 -23.53 -10.56
C GLU A 272 0.00 -23.22 -12.03
N PHE A 273 -1.28 -23.13 -12.41
CA PHE A 273 -1.69 -22.88 -13.79
C PHE A 273 -1.62 -21.40 -14.22
N ILE A 274 -1.46 -20.47 -13.27
CA ILE A 274 -1.60 -19.03 -13.50
C ILE A 274 -0.31 -18.26 -13.13
N SER A 275 0.74 -18.96 -12.69
CA SER A 275 2.10 -18.42 -12.54
C SER A 275 2.91 -18.51 -13.83
#